data_AF-A0A8I1YKP9-F1
#
_entry.id   AF-A0A8I1YKP9-F1
#
_cell.length_a   1.000
_cell.length_b   1.000
_cell.length_c   1.000
_cell.angle_alpha   90.00
_cell.angle_beta   90.00
_cell.angle_gamma   90.00
#
_symmetry.space_group_name_H-M   'P 1'
#
loop_
_entity.id
_entity.type
_entity.pdbx_description
1 polymer ?
#
loop_
_entity_poly.entity_id
_entity_poly.type
_entity_poly.pdbx_seq_one_letter_code
_entity_poly.pdbx_strand_id
1 'polypeptide(L)'
;MNLTASDMTSGARYDHNYLALPAVLTGKCLLVAPEIIVSDLVCEEALHVIPGSRTPSGMQYRAYAVDRSDNPEIARAFCRWVARLCKKAAIPETSC
;
A
#
# COMPACT_ATOMS: atom_id res chain seq x y z
N MET A 1 19.44 13.13 5.07
CA MET A 1 20.16 12.85 3.81
C MET A 1 19.47 13.66 2.72
N ASN A 2 20.16 14.59 2.04
CA ASN A 2 19.57 15.43 1.00
C ASN A 2 19.76 14.74 -0.35
N LEU A 3 18.81 13.88 -0.72
CA LEU A 3 18.74 13.27 -2.05
C LEU A 3 18.12 14.27 -3.02
N THR A 4 18.75 14.49 -4.17
CA THR A 4 18.21 15.28 -5.27
C THR A 4 17.62 14.36 -6.34
N ALA A 5 16.72 14.87 -7.19
CA ALA A 5 16.12 14.07 -8.26
C ALA A 5 17.17 13.49 -9.23
N SER A 6 18.31 14.16 -9.40
CA SER A 6 19.46 13.66 -10.19
C SER A 6 20.16 12.45 -9.57
N ASP A 7 20.02 12.22 -8.26
CA ASP A 7 20.59 11.04 -7.59
C ASP A 7 19.70 9.80 -7.74
N MET A 8 18.47 9.98 -8.24
CA MET A 8 17.52 8.89 -8.44
C MET A 8 17.69 8.29 -9.83
N THR A 9 18.17 7.04 -9.88
CA THR A 9 18.13 6.23 -11.09
C THR A 9 16.86 5.37 -11.10
N SER A 10 16.15 5.33 -12.23
CA SER A 10 14.98 4.47 -12.37
C SER A 10 15.43 3.00 -12.40
N GLY A 11 15.04 2.22 -11.39
CA GLY A 11 15.35 0.80 -11.27
C GLY A 11 14.41 -0.10 -12.06
N ALA A 12 14.48 -1.41 -11.80
CA ALA A 12 13.58 -2.38 -12.41
C ALA A 12 12.11 -2.04 -12.15
N ARG A 13 11.31 -2.06 -13.22
CA ARG A 13 9.85 -1.87 -13.15
C ARG A 13 9.19 -3.22 -12.96
N TYR A 14 8.41 -3.34 -11.90
CA TYR A 14 7.60 -4.53 -11.64
C TYR A 14 6.13 -4.19 -11.82
N ASP A 15 5.38 -5.05 -12.52
CA ASP A 15 3.94 -4.90 -12.69
C ASP A 15 3.17 -5.17 -11.39
N HIS A 16 3.83 -5.78 -10.41
CA HIS A 16 3.26 -6.09 -9.11
C HIS A 16 4.15 -5.62 -7.96
N ASN A 17 3.56 -4.84 -7.05
CA ASN A 17 4.27 -4.27 -5.89
C ASN A 17 4.92 -5.36 -5.00
N TYR A 18 4.31 -6.55 -4.89
CA TYR A 18 4.85 -7.63 -4.07
C TYR A 18 6.20 -8.16 -4.57
N LEU A 19 6.49 -8.03 -5.88
CA LEU A 19 7.78 -8.42 -6.45
C LEU A 19 8.89 -7.40 -6.14
N ALA A 20 8.51 -6.15 -5.85
CA ALA A 20 9.44 -5.09 -5.48
C ALA A 20 9.79 -5.10 -3.98
N LEU A 21 8.98 -5.73 -3.12
CA LEU A 21 9.21 -5.80 -1.67
C LEU A 21 10.54 -6.48 -1.30
N PRO A 22 10.91 -7.65 -1.87
CA PRO A 22 12.20 -8.26 -1.57
C PRO A 22 13.38 -7.38 -1.96
N ALA A 23 13.25 -6.58 -3.03
CA ALA A 23 14.33 -5.71 -3.49
C ALA A 23 14.61 -4.57 -2.50
N VAL A 24 13.56 -3.90 -1.99
CA VAL A 24 13.73 -2.82 -1.01
C VAL A 24 14.25 -3.33 0.34
N LEU A 25 13.88 -4.56 0.73
CA LEU A 25 14.39 -5.20 1.95
C LEU A 25 15.91 -5.49 1.91
N THR A 26 16.54 -5.46 0.73
CA THR A 26 18.02 -5.55 0.64
C THR A 26 18.74 -4.27 1.08
N GLY A 27 18.01 -3.17 1.28
CA GLY A 27 18.56 -1.86 1.63
C GLY A 27 19.29 -1.13 0.49
N LYS A 28 19.22 -1.65 -0.75
CA LYS A 28 19.94 -1.10 -1.92
C LYS A 28 19.12 -0.17 -2.79
N CYS A 29 17.83 0.01 -2.50
CA CYS A 29 16.95 0.85 -3.29
C CYS A 29 15.85 1.50 -2.45
N LEU A 30 15.14 2.44 -3.06
CA LEU A 30 13.92 3.03 -2.54
C LEU A 30 12.72 2.45 -3.28
N LEU A 31 11.59 2.35 -2.58
CA LEU A 31 10.32 1.89 -3.14
C LEU A 31 9.23 2.93 -2.87
N VAL A 32 8.58 3.39 -3.94
CA VAL A 32 7.30 4.10 -3.82
C VAL A 32 6.19 3.07 -3.90
N ALA A 33 5.44 2.89 -2.81
CA ALA A 33 4.37 1.90 -2.71
C ALA A 33 3.12 2.47 -2.04
N PRO A 34 1.93 1.91 -2.32
CA PRO A 34 0.74 2.20 -1.53
C PRO A 34 0.95 1.78 -0.07
N GLU A 35 0.57 2.65 0.88
CA GLU A 35 0.76 2.42 2.32
C GLU A 35 0.21 1.06 2.76
N ILE A 36 -0.99 0.68 2.31
CA ILE A 36 -1.63 -0.61 2.62
C ILE A 36 -0.77 -1.85 2.29
N ILE A 37 0.18 -1.75 1.38
CA ILE A 37 1.07 -2.86 0.99
C ILE A 37 2.29 -2.96 1.92
N VAL A 38 2.68 -1.86 2.57
CA VAL A 38 3.92 -1.75 3.35
C VAL A 38 3.70 -1.43 4.83
N SER A 39 2.46 -1.19 5.27
CA SER A 39 2.13 -0.78 6.65
C SER A 39 2.72 -1.70 7.70
N ASP A 40 2.55 -3.01 7.55
CA ASP A 40 3.04 -3.98 8.54
C ASP A 40 4.57 -3.97 8.61
N LEU A 41 5.25 -3.91 7.46
CA LEU A 41 6.70 -3.83 7.38
C LEU A 41 7.26 -2.53 7.97
N VAL A 42 6.52 -1.42 7.87
CA VAL A 42 6.87 -0.16 8.54
C VAL A 42 6.69 -0.28 10.04
N CYS A 43 5.60 -0.91 10.49
CA CYS A 43 5.32 -1.09 11.91
C CYS A 43 6.30 -2.03 12.61
N GLU A 44 6.74 -3.07 11.91
CA GLU A 44 7.76 -4.01 12.37
C GLU A 44 9.19 -3.47 12.21
N GLU A 45 9.35 -2.19 11.82
CA GLU A 45 10.64 -1.52 11.59
C GLU A 45 11.50 -2.16 10.48
N ALA A 46 10.95 -3.08 9.68
CA ALA A 46 11.62 -3.65 8.52
C ALA A 46 11.79 -2.66 7.36
N LEU A 47 10.92 -1.63 7.31
CA LEU A 47 11.01 -0.52 6.37
C LEU A 47 10.90 0.82 7.11
N HIS A 48 11.63 1.82 6.61
CA HIS A 48 11.53 3.19 7.10
C HIS A 48 10.95 4.12 6.03
N VAL A 49 9.95 4.92 6.42
CA VAL A 49 9.39 5.96 5.57
C VAL A 49 10.33 7.15 5.57
N ILE A 50 10.67 7.67 4.39
CA ILE A 50 11.46 8.90 4.28
C ILE A 50 10.61 10.08 4.75
N PRO A 51 11.07 10.90 5.72
CA PRO A 51 10.30 12.04 6.19
C PRO A 51 9.90 12.99 5.05
N GLY A 52 8.63 13.38 5.01
CA GLY A 52 8.09 14.27 3.97
C GLY A 52 7.84 13.61 2.60
N SER A 53 8.04 12.30 2.44
CA SER A 53 7.82 11.61 1.17
C SER A 53 6.40 11.07 0.97
N ARG A 54 5.54 11.15 2.00
CA ARG A 54 4.14 10.71 1.90
C ARG A 54 3.38 11.68 0.98
N THR A 55 2.65 11.12 0.01
CA THR A 55 1.85 11.91 -0.93
C THR A 55 0.54 11.19 -1.26
N PRO A 56 -0.60 11.90 -1.41
CA PRO A 56 -1.84 11.29 -1.84
C PRO A 56 -1.70 10.66 -3.22
N SER A 57 -1.95 9.36 -3.34
CA SER A 57 -1.87 8.67 -4.63
C SER A 57 -3.04 8.98 -5.57
N GLY A 58 -4.16 9.49 -5.03
CA GLY A 58 -5.43 9.63 -5.76
C GLY A 58 -6.12 8.29 -6.11
N MET A 59 -5.49 7.16 -5.78
CA MET A 59 -6.00 5.83 -6.09
C MET A 59 -7.10 5.40 -5.12
N GLN A 60 -8.14 4.74 -5.64
CA GLN A 60 -9.25 4.22 -4.85
C GLN A 60 -9.42 2.72 -5.08
N TYR A 61 -9.43 1.94 -4.00
CA TYR A 61 -9.83 0.54 -4.06
C TYR A 61 -11.36 0.43 -4.00
N ARG A 62 -11.93 -0.41 -4.86
CA ARG A 62 -13.37 -0.64 -4.96
C ARG A 62 -13.68 -2.11 -4.79
N ALA A 63 -14.66 -2.42 -3.94
CA ALA A 63 -15.20 -3.77 -3.78
C ALA A 63 -16.51 -3.89 -4.57
N TYR A 64 -16.63 -4.96 -5.35
CA TYR A 64 -17.80 -5.22 -6.19
C TYR A 64 -18.44 -6.54 -5.79
N ALA A 65 -19.77 -6.54 -5.66
CA ALA A 65 -20.57 -7.76 -5.59
C ALA A 65 -21.03 -8.11 -7.00
N VAL A 66 -20.81 -9.35 -7.42
CA VAL A 66 -21.26 -9.83 -8.74
C VAL A 66 -22.74 -10.22 -8.63
N ASP A 67 -23.58 -9.65 -9.49
CA ASP A 67 -25.03 -9.88 -9.46
C ASP A 67 -25.46 -11.33 -9.77
N ARG A 68 -24.54 -12.14 -10.33
CA ARG A 68 -24.76 -13.58 -10.61
C ARG A 68 -24.33 -14.52 -9.47
N SER A 69 -23.97 -13.98 -8.32
CA SER A 69 -23.65 -14.80 -7.14
C SER A 69 -24.88 -15.60 -6.71
N ASP A 70 -24.69 -16.88 -6.36
CA ASP A 70 -25.73 -17.72 -5.73
C ASP A 70 -26.23 -17.11 -4.41
N ASN A 71 -25.44 -16.22 -3.80
CA ASN A 71 -25.74 -15.53 -2.54
C ASN A 71 -25.45 -14.02 -2.64
N PRO A 72 -26.30 -13.21 -3.28
CA PRO A 72 -26.04 -11.79 -3.53
C PRO A 72 -26.00 -10.96 -2.24
N GLU A 73 -26.81 -11.32 -1.24
CA GLU A 73 -26.83 -10.62 0.06
C GLU A 73 -25.53 -10.82 0.85
N ILE A 74 -24.98 -12.03 0.82
CA ILE A 74 -23.68 -12.33 1.44
C ILE A 74 -22.56 -11.57 0.74
N ALA A 75 -22.55 -11.56 -0.60
CA ALA A 75 -21.56 -10.81 -1.38
C ALA A 75 -21.59 -9.31 -1.06
N ARG A 76 -22.79 -8.72 -0.99
CA ARG A 76 -22.98 -7.31 -0.59
C ARG A 76 -22.55 -7.06 0.84
N ALA A 77 -22.87 -7.97 1.76
CA ALA A 77 -22.45 -7.87 3.15
C ALA A 77 -20.91 -7.91 3.28
N PHE A 78 -20.24 -8.78 2.53
CA PHE A 78 -18.78 -8.85 2.45
C PHE A 78 -18.19 -7.54 1.92
N CYS A 79 -18.67 -7.02 0.78
CA CYS A 79 -18.17 -5.75 0.24
C CYS A 79 -18.36 -4.59 1.23
N ARG A 80 -19.49 -4.52 1.93
CA ARG A 80 -19.74 -3.52 2.98
C ARG A 80 -18.79 -3.69 4.17
N TRP A 81 -18.51 -4.93 4.57
CA TRP A 81 -17.57 -5.23 5.65
C TRP A 81 -16.14 -4.82 5.27
N VAL A 82 -15.65 -5.21 4.08
CA VAL A 82 -14.33 -4.81 3.57
C VAL A 82 -14.19 -3.29 3.50
N ALA A 83 -15.19 -2.59 2.95
CA ALA A 83 -15.15 -1.14 2.84
C ALA A 83 -15.06 -0.44 4.22
N ARG A 84 -15.71 -1.00 5.25
CA ARG A 84 -15.59 -0.50 6.63
C ARG A 84 -14.23 -0.83 7.24
N LEU A 85 -13.72 -2.04 6.99
CA LEU A 85 -12.40 -2.47 7.47
C LEU A 85 -11.31 -1.54 6.93
N CYS A 86 -11.29 -1.26 5.63
CA CYS A 86 -10.31 -0.37 5.01
C CYS A 86 -10.43 1.09 5.49
N LYS A 87 -11.66 1.57 5.79
CA LYS A 87 -11.84 2.91 6.41
C LYS A 87 -11.26 2.99 7.82
N LYS A 88 -11.32 1.90 8.58
CA LYS A 88 -10.77 1.83 9.95
C LYS A 88 -9.26 1.59 9.97
N ALA A 89 -8.73 0.87 8.99
CA ALA A 89 -7.32 0.57 8.82
C ALA A 89 -6.51 1.72 8.18
N ALA A 90 -7.16 2.83 7.80
CA ALA A 90 -6.46 4.08 7.53
C ALA A 90 -5.94 4.63 8.88
N ILE A 91 -4.80 4.10 9.31
CA ILE A 91 -4.13 4.44 10.57
C ILE A 91 -3.63 5.89 10.47
N PRO A 92 -3.85 6.76 11.49
CA PRO A 92 -3.26 8.11 11.53
C PRO A 92 -1.73 8.04 11.57
N GLU A 93 -1.05 9.10 11.13
CA GLU A 93 0.42 9.23 10.99
C GLU A 93 1.26 8.90 12.26
N THR A 94 0.65 8.56 13.38
CA THR A 94 1.25 8.38 14.71
C THR A 94 1.01 7.02 15.36
N SER A 95 0.59 5.99 14.60
CA SER A 95 0.26 4.68 15.20
C SER A 95 1.13 3.53 14.68
N CYS A 96 2.42 3.80 14.51
CA CYS A 96 3.55 2.98 14.93
C CYS A 96 4.61 4.03 15.36
#